data_AF-A0A7D9DBZ4-F1
#
_entry.id   AF-A0A7D9DBZ4-F1
#
_cell.length_a   1.000
_cell.length_b   1.000
_cell.length_c   1.000
_cell.angle_alpha   90.00
_cell.angle_beta   90.00
_cell.angle_gamma   90.00
#
_symmetry.space_group_name_H-M   'P 1'
#
loop_
_entity.id
_entity.type
_entity.pdbx_description
1 polymer ?
#
loop_
_entity_poly.entity_id
_entity_poly.type
_entity_poly.pdbx_seq_one_letter_code
_entity_poly.pdbx_strand_id
1 'polypeptide(L)'
;MRKKLKRKTQRNPIDQRNPFTSEVFNCRNCGTKHKRKECPAYGKTCHRCHKSNHFKAMCRSIKNVNAVERQEDSYLEETLFVGAVTSEV
;
A
#
# COMPACT_ATOMS: atom_id res chain seq x y z
N MET A 1 -4.03 -5.27 -29.23
CA MET A 1 -3.67 -6.36 -28.29
C MET A 1 -2.68 -5.84 -27.24
N ARG A 2 -3.11 -5.63 -25.99
CA ARG A 2 -2.20 -5.14 -24.92
C ARG A 2 -1.25 -6.26 -24.49
N LYS A 3 0.02 -6.18 -24.90
CA LYS A 3 1.09 -7.11 -24.51
C LYS A 3 1.36 -6.95 -23.01
N LYS A 4 1.05 -7.97 -22.19
CA LYS A 4 1.34 -7.96 -20.75
C LYS A 4 2.84 -8.10 -20.54
N LEU A 5 3.52 -7.03 -20.13
CA LEU A 5 4.92 -7.07 -19.69
C LEU A 5 5.00 -7.95 -18.43
N LYS A 6 5.63 -9.14 -18.57
CA LYS A 6 5.85 -10.06 -17.44
C LYS A 6 6.83 -9.39 -16.46
N ARG A 7 6.35 -9.01 -15.26
CA ARG A 7 7.22 -8.49 -14.19
C ARG A 7 8.23 -9.57 -13.82
N LYS A 8 9.51 -9.38 -14.19
CA LYS A 8 10.62 -10.22 -13.73
C LYS A 8 10.82 -9.93 -12.23
N THR A 9 10.22 -10.74 -11.37
CA THR A 9 10.63 -10.78 -9.96
C THR A 9 12.04 -11.33 -9.92
N GLN A 10 13.03 -10.45 -9.72
CA GLN A 10 14.39 -10.84 -9.37
C GLN A 10 14.35 -11.51 -8.00
N ARG A 11 14.05 -12.81 -7.98
CA ARG A 11 14.18 -13.63 -6.78
C ARG A 11 15.66 -14.00 -6.70
N ASN A 12 16.39 -13.35 -5.80
CA ASN A 12 17.75 -13.77 -5.45
C ASN A 12 17.71 -15.26 -5.03
N PRO A 13 18.43 -16.16 -5.73
CA PRO A 13 18.48 -17.57 -5.40
C PRO A 13 19.58 -17.82 -4.36
N ILE A 14 19.41 -17.33 -3.13
CA ILE A 14 20.28 -17.71 -2.02
C ILE A 14 19.46 -17.77 -0.74
N ASP A 15 18.68 -18.84 -0.60
CA ASP A 15 18.35 -19.36 0.72
C ASP A 15 18.70 -20.85 0.63
N GLN A 16 19.99 -21.12 0.77
CA GLN A 16 20.49 -22.46 1.05
C GLN A 16 19.90 -22.85 2.40
N ARG A 17 18.67 -23.37 2.39
CA ARG A 17 18.00 -23.88 3.59
C ARG A 17 18.78 -25.09 4.07
N ASN A 18 19.76 -24.84 4.92
CA ASN A 18 20.36 -25.87 5.74
C ASN A 18 19.24 -26.50 6.58
N PRO A 19 18.89 -27.79 6.38
CA PRO A 19 17.77 -28.40 7.09
C PRO A 19 18.04 -28.58 8.59
N PHE A 20 19.27 -28.29 9.05
CA PHE A 20 19.78 -28.72 10.34
C PHE A 20 19.99 -27.60 11.37
N THR A 21 19.95 -26.33 10.97
CA THR A 21 20.04 -25.21 11.89
C THR A 21 18.64 -24.81 12.35
N SER A 22 18.45 -24.72 13.67
CA SER A 22 17.27 -24.13 14.31
C SER A 22 17.28 -22.60 14.14
N GLU A 23 17.42 -22.16 12.89
CA GLU A 23 17.79 -20.81 12.54
C GLU A 23 16.59 -19.87 12.65
N VAL A 24 16.77 -18.87 13.50
CA VAL A 24 15.83 -17.79 13.71
C VAL A 24 15.86 -16.90 12.46
N PHE A 25 14.72 -16.77 11.77
CA PHE A 25 14.63 -16.02 10.51
C PHE A 25 13.72 -14.80 10.62
N ASN A 26 13.95 -13.80 9.77
CA ASN A 26 13.07 -12.62 9.64
C ASN A 26 11.74 -13.01 8.97
N CYS A 27 10.65 -13.01 9.71
CA CYS A 27 9.37 -13.46 9.20
C CYS A 27 8.57 -12.32 8.54
N ARG A 28 8.24 -12.49 7.26
CA ARG A 28 7.43 -11.52 6.48
C ARG A 28 5.93 -11.52 6.80
N ASN A 29 5.50 -12.35 7.75
CA ASN A 29 4.09 -12.50 8.12
C ASN A 29 3.78 -11.75 9.42
N CYS A 30 4.67 -11.83 10.41
CA CYS A 30 4.54 -11.12 11.69
C CYS A 30 5.51 -9.94 11.84
N GLY A 31 6.62 -9.90 11.09
CA GLY A 31 7.65 -8.86 11.19
C GLY A 31 8.74 -9.13 12.22
N THR A 32 8.66 -10.21 12.99
CA THR A 32 9.64 -10.57 14.03
C THR A 32 10.58 -11.70 13.57
N LYS A 33 11.64 -11.90 14.35
CA LYS A 33 12.60 -13.00 14.21
C LYS A 33 12.13 -14.18 15.07
N HIS A 34 11.93 -15.37 14.48
CA HIS A 34 11.55 -16.58 15.23
C HIS A 34 11.93 -17.87 14.47
N LYS A 35 11.82 -19.06 15.10
CA LYS A 35 12.08 -20.34 14.43
C LYS A 35 10.89 -20.76 13.57
N ARG A 36 11.08 -21.77 12.72
CA ARG A 36 9.97 -22.30 11.90
C ARG A 36 8.84 -22.80 12.82
N LYS A 37 7.60 -22.58 12.39
CA LYS A 37 6.36 -22.92 13.12
C LYS A 37 6.06 -22.12 14.40
N GLU A 38 6.92 -21.18 14.80
CA GLU A 38 6.68 -20.29 15.95
C GLU A 38 6.05 -18.94 15.55
N CYS A 39 5.52 -18.81 14.33
CA CYS A 39 5.00 -17.55 13.85
C CYS A 39 3.72 -17.16 14.62
N PRO A 40 3.70 -16.02 15.36
CA PRO A 40 2.52 -15.61 16.12
C PRO A 40 1.36 -15.16 15.21
N ALA A 41 1.66 -14.87 13.93
CA ALA A 41 0.63 -14.52 12.95
C ALA A 41 -0.03 -15.75 12.30
N TYR A 42 0.45 -16.97 12.56
CA TYR A 42 -0.13 -18.19 12.00
C TYR A 42 -1.56 -18.38 12.49
N GLY A 43 -2.48 -18.71 11.57
CA GLY A 43 -3.91 -18.86 11.88
C GLY A 43 -4.65 -17.55 12.21
N LYS A 44 -3.96 -16.41 12.34
CA LYS A 44 -4.61 -15.12 12.53
C LYS A 44 -5.12 -14.54 11.21
N THR A 45 -6.30 -13.96 11.24
CA THR A 45 -6.91 -13.30 10.08
C THR A 45 -6.52 -11.83 10.06
N CYS A 46 -6.04 -11.37 8.92
CA CYS A 46 -5.74 -9.96 8.72
C CYS A 46 -7.04 -9.15 8.61
N HIS A 47 -7.28 -8.25 9.55
CA HIS A 47 -8.47 -7.39 9.57
C HIS A 47 -8.57 -6.40 8.39
N ARG A 48 -7.52 -6.26 7.57
CA ARG A 48 -7.52 -5.37 6.40
C ARG A 48 -7.89 -6.08 5.11
N CYS A 49 -7.34 -7.28 4.86
CA CYS A 49 -7.57 -8.01 3.61
C CYS A 49 -8.32 -9.33 3.79
N HIS A 50 -8.71 -9.65 5.03
CA HIS A 50 -9.45 -10.84 5.43
C HIS A 50 -8.77 -12.18 5.05
N LYS A 51 -7.47 -12.15 4.73
CA LYS A 51 -6.64 -13.34 4.50
C LYS A 51 -5.89 -13.73 5.77
N SER A 52 -5.59 -15.02 5.92
CA SER A 52 -4.90 -15.56 7.10
C SER A 52 -3.38 -15.38 7.06
N ASN A 53 -2.74 -15.74 8.17
CA ASN A 53 -1.30 -15.94 8.33
C ASN A 53 -0.42 -14.68 8.33
N HIS A 54 -0.97 -13.48 8.52
CA HIS A 54 -0.17 -12.26 8.67
C HIS A 54 -0.91 -11.18 9.47
N PHE A 55 -0.16 -10.26 10.06
CA PHE A 55 -0.73 -9.10 10.75
C PHE A 55 -1.07 -7.96 9.79
N LYS A 56 -1.97 -7.06 10.22
CA LYS A 56 -2.37 -5.85 9.46
C LYS A 56 -1.16 -4.99 9.05
N ALA A 57 -0.14 -4.90 9.91
CA ALA A 57 1.10 -4.18 9.65
C ALA A 57 1.91 -4.77 8.49
N MET A 58 1.89 -6.10 8.33
CA MET A 58 2.59 -6.84 7.27
C MET A 58 1.69 -7.12 6.06
N CYS A 59 0.55 -6.44 5.95
CA CYS A 59 -0.42 -6.66 4.89
C CYS A 59 0.14 -6.18 3.54
N ARG A 60 0.18 -7.07 2.55
CA ARG A 60 0.68 -6.75 1.20
C ARG A 60 -0.33 -6.03 0.33
N SER A 61 -1.58 -5.91 0.78
CA SER A 61 -2.61 -5.15 0.10
C SER A 61 -2.53 -3.64 0.36
N ILE A 62 -1.57 -3.19 1.18
CA ILE A 62 -1.33 -1.77 1.40
C ILE A 62 -0.79 -1.19 0.08
N LYS A 63 -1.58 -0.33 -0.55
CA LYS A 63 -1.06 0.58 -1.57
C LYS A 63 -0.33 1.69 -0.83
N ASN A 64 0.97 1.84 -1.06
CA ASN A 64 1.71 2.99 -0.55
C ASN A 64 1.16 4.24 -1.26
N VAL A 65 0.37 5.04 -0.55
CA VAL A 65 -0.14 6.32 -1.01
C VAL A 65 0.92 7.40 -0.75
N ASN A 66 1.99 7.37 -1.56
CA ASN A 66 2.95 8.47 -1.63
C ASN A 66 2.63 9.30 -2.88
N ALA A 67 1.65 10.21 -2.78
CA ALA A 67 1.50 11.41 -3.60
C ALA A 67 0.14 12.04 -3.28
N VAL A 68 0.13 13.11 -2.50
CA VAL A 68 -0.98 14.08 -2.48
C VAL A 68 -0.47 15.25 -3.32
N GLU A 69 -0.81 15.26 -4.59
CA GLU A 69 -0.64 16.45 -5.43
C GLU A 69 -1.70 17.45 -4.99
N ARG A 70 -1.25 18.64 -4.59
CA ARG A 70 -2.09 19.69 -4.03
C ARG A 70 -2.91 20.28 -5.20
N GLN A 71 -4.23 20.15 -5.15
CA GLN A 71 -5.12 20.74 -6.15
C GLN A 71 -5.09 22.27 -5.98
N GLU A 72 -4.67 22.99 -7.02
CA GLU A 72 -4.86 24.43 -7.13
C GLU A 72 -6.33 24.66 -7.53
N ASP A 73 -7.18 24.88 -6.53
CA ASP A 73 -8.54 25.36 -6.76
C ASP A 73 -8.44 26.78 -7.35
N SER A 74 -8.57 26.86 -8.68
CA SER A 74 -8.67 28.11 -9.44
C SER A 74 -9.95 28.86 -9.02
N TYR A 75 -9.80 29.72 -8.03
CA TYR A 75 -10.81 30.59 -7.46
C TYR A 75 -11.12 31.74 -8.43
N LEU A 76 -12.28 31.64 -9.08
CA LEU A 76 -13.17 32.74 -9.51
C LEU A 76 -12.61 33.78 -10.51
N GLU A 77 -12.72 33.47 -11.79
CA GLU A 77 -12.82 34.44 -12.87
C GLU A 77 -14.02 33.93 -13.69
N GLU A 78 -15.25 34.47 -13.61
CA GLU A 78 -15.70 35.56 -14.48
C GLU A 78 -17.24 35.68 -14.35
N THR A 79 -17.80 36.23 -13.25
CA THR A 79 -19.19 36.77 -13.22
C THR A 79 -19.46 37.62 -11.98
N LEU A 80 -18.77 38.76 -11.85
CA LEU A 80 -19.21 39.88 -10.99
C LEU A 80 -19.95 40.89 -11.88
N PHE A 81 -21.23 40.63 -12.15
CA PHE A 81 -22.10 41.55 -12.89
C PHE A 81 -22.74 42.55 -11.90
N VAL A 82 -22.14 43.72 -11.73
CA VAL A 82 -22.78 44.85 -11.04
C VAL A 82 -23.62 45.59 -12.08
N GLY A 83 -24.93 45.37 -12.04
CA GLY A 83 -25.88 46.04 -12.92
C GLY A 83 -25.85 47.56 -12.73
N ALA A 84 -25.58 48.30 -13.80
CA ALA A 84 -25.77 49.73 -13.83
C ALA A 84 -27.27 50.05 -13.77
N VAL A 85 -27.70 50.79 -12.75
CA VAL A 85 -29.03 51.39 -12.70
C VAL A 85 -28.92 52.81 -13.27
N THR A 86 -29.48 53.04 -14.46
CA THR A 86 -29.68 54.40 -14.96
C THR A 86 -31.05 54.87 -14.48
N SER A 87 -31.06 55.88 -13.61
CA SER A 87 -32.26 56.62 -13.27
C SER A 87 -32.45 57.71 -14.31
N GLU A 88 -33.39 57.54 -15.24
CA GLU A 88 -33.87 58.64 -16.07
C GLU A 88 -34.94 59.40 -15.26
N VAL A 89 -34.76 60.72 -15.18
CA VAL A 89 -35.73 61.71 -14.66
C VAL A 89 -36.51 62.26 -15.85
#